data_AF-A0A1S3QYT4-F1
#
_entry.id   AF-A0A1S3QYT4-F1
#
_cell.length_a   1.000
_cell.length_b   1.000
_cell.length_c   1.000
_cell.angle_alpha   90.00
_cell.angle_beta   90.00
_cell.angle_gamma   90.00
#
_symmetry.space_group_name_H-M   'P 1'
#
loop_
_entity.id
_entity.type
_entity.pdbx_description
1 polymer ?
#
loop_
_entity_poly.entity_id
_entity_poly.type
_entity_poly.pdbx_seq_one_letter_code
_entity_poly.pdbx_strand_id
1 'polypeptide(L)'
;MYPQIYHILTKGEIKMAVCIEDDCNSELPPASLLFRAARQYSYGVLFSLAETHRRLERLAMRNRGPLEVPPVIVKEWSSGKSKSALTPELVPALCFREWTCPNLRRLWLGRASEDRSRRTRAFLACLRSDCPALLNPAQVPQHLLLMCCVLRYMMQWPGGRILQRHELDAFLAQAVSNQLYEPDQLQELKVQQSTH
;
A
#
# COMPACT_ATOMS: atom_id res chain seq x y z
N MET A 1 13.68 -12.82 -4.70
CA MET A 1 13.58 -11.43 -4.21
C MET A 1 12.97 -10.60 -5.33
N TYR A 2 12.02 -9.71 -5.06
CA TYR A 2 11.39 -8.93 -6.13
C TYR A 2 12.47 -8.03 -6.78
N PRO A 3 12.65 -8.06 -8.12
CA PRO A 3 13.80 -7.44 -8.79
C PRO A 3 14.01 -5.96 -8.46
N GLN A 4 12.90 -5.24 -8.24
CA GLN A 4 12.91 -3.81 -7.97
C GLN A 4 13.55 -3.47 -6.61
N ILE A 5 13.53 -4.37 -5.63
CA ILE A 5 14.02 -4.09 -4.26
C ILE A 5 15.52 -3.78 -4.28
N TYR A 6 16.32 -4.58 -4.98
CA TYR A 6 17.75 -4.36 -5.09
C TYR A 6 18.05 -3.02 -5.78
N HIS A 7 17.31 -2.70 -6.83
CA HIS A 7 17.46 -1.45 -7.55
C HIS A 7 17.10 -0.22 -6.69
N ILE A 8 16.00 -0.29 -5.93
CA ILE A 8 15.64 0.78 -4.97
C ILE A 8 16.77 0.98 -3.95
N LEU A 9 17.27 -0.09 -3.35
CA LEU A 9 18.30 0.00 -2.30
C LEU A 9 19.66 0.50 -2.82
N THR A 10 19.98 0.26 -4.10
CA THR A 10 21.30 0.61 -4.67
C THR A 10 21.30 1.88 -5.51
N LYS A 11 20.18 2.24 -6.13
CA LYS A 11 20.05 3.38 -7.03
C LYS A 11 19.06 4.43 -6.53
N GLY A 12 18.23 4.09 -5.53
CA GLY A 12 17.21 5.00 -5.04
C GLY A 12 16.13 5.30 -6.08
N GLU A 13 15.86 4.35 -6.99
CA GLU A 13 14.89 4.56 -8.07
C GLU A 13 14.08 3.30 -8.38
N ILE A 14 12.92 3.50 -8.98
CA ILE A 14 12.02 2.45 -9.46
C ILE A 14 11.31 2.89 -10.74
N LYS A 15 11.18 1.97 -11.69
CA LYS A 15 10.31 2.12 -12.86
C LYS A 15 8.96 1.47 -12.57
N MET A 16 7.90 2.27 -12.63
CA MET A 16 6.54 1.78 -12.46
C MET A 16 6.15 0.91 -13.65
N ALA A 17 5.40 -0.16 -13.38
CA ALA A 17 4.80 -0.95 -14.45
C ALA A 17 3.86 -0.07 -15.28
N VAL A 18 3.85 -0.29 -16.60
CA VAL A 18 2.91 0.38 -17.49
C VAL A 18 1.57 -0.34 -17.35
N CYS A 19 0.56 0.40 -16.88
CA CYS A 19 -0.82 -0.04 -16.88
C CYS A 19 -1.53 0.58 -18.08
N ILE A 20 -2.46 -0.16 -18.69
CA ILE A 20 -3.40 0.42 -19.66
C ILE A 20 -4.44 1.16 -18.82
N GLU A 21 -4.35 2.48 -18.80
CA GLU A 21 -5.27 3.36 -18.08
C GLU A 21 -6.06 4.17 -19.11
N ASP A 22 -7.36 4.38 -18.86
CA ASP A 22 -8.16 5.28 -19.68
C ASP A 22 -7.77 6.72 -19.33
N ASP A 23 -6.99 7.26 -20.24
CA ASP A 23 -6.48 8.61 -20.24
C ASP A 23 -7.60 9.67 -20.11
N CYS A 24 -8.81 9.40 -20.61
CA CYS A 24 -9.95 10.31 -20.55
C CYS A 24 -10.75 10.20 -19.24
N ASN A 25 -10.50 9.17 -18.43
CA ASN A 25 -11.21 8.97 -17.17
C ASN A 25 -10.62 9.89 -16.08
N SER A 26 -11.40 10.88 -15.66
CA SER A 26 -11.04 11.78 -14.55
C SER A 26 -11.54 11.29 -13.19
N GLU A 27 -12.33 10.22 -13.14
CA GLU A 27 -12.93 9.68 -11.91
C GLU A 27 -11.90 8.91 -11.08
N LEU A 28 -10.95 8.25 -11.74
CA LEU A 28 -9.95 7.40 -11.10
C LEU A 28 -8.54 7.99 -11.26
N PRO A 29 -7.75 8.06 -10.17
CA PRO A 29 -6.35 8.42 -10.28
C PRO A 29 -5.54 7.29 -10.94
N PRO A 30 -4.41 7.62 -11.59
CA PRO A 30 -3.45 6.63 -12.04
C PRO A 30 -3.05 5.68 -10.90
N ALA A 31 -2.83 4.40 -11.20
CA ALA A 31 -2.44 3.40 -10.19
C ALA A 31 -1.11 3.78 -9.50
N SER A 32 -0.22 4.44 -10.24
CA SER A 32 1.00 5.02 -9.71
C SER A 32 0.70 6.03 -8.60
N LEU A 33 -0.32 6.87 -8.73
CA LEU A 33 -0.71 7.82 -7.71
C LEU A 33 -1.48 7.13 -6.57
N LEU A 34 -2.46 6.30 -6.89
CA LEU A 34 -3.31 5.59 -5.92
C LEU A 34 -2.48 4.82 -4.89
N PHE A 35 -1.51 4.03 -5.34
CA PHE A 35 -0.67 3.19 -4.47
C PHE A 35 0.59 3.90 -3.95
N ARG A 36 0.74 5.21 -4.16
CA ARG A 36 1.94 5.96 -3.75
C ARG A 36 2.20 5.87 -2.26
N ALA A 37 1.19 6.11 -1.43
CA ALA A 37 1.37 6.10 0.02
C ALA A 37 1.88 4.74 0.53
N ALA A 38 1.37 3.63 -0.01
CA ALA A 38 1.87 2.29 0.32
C ALA A 38 3.36 2.11 -0.04
N ARG A 39 3.79 2.65 -1.18
CA ARG A 39 5.22 2.65 -1.57
C ARG A 39 6.07 3.54 -0.69
N GLN A 40 5.60 4.73 -0.30
CA GLN A 40 6.31 5.62 0.61
C GLN A 40 6.61 4.95 1.96
N TYR A 41 5.64 4.26 2.55
CA TYR A 41 5.87 3.47 3.76
C TYR A 41 6.81 2.29 3.52
N SER A 42 6.68 1.62 2.37
CA SER A 42 7.59 0.54 1.99
C SER A 42 9.04 1.02 1.86
N TYR A 43 9.28 2.21 1.29
CA TYR A 43 10.60 2.84 1.26
C TYR A 43 11.11 3.13 2.67
N GLY A 44 10.24 3.61 3.57
CA GLY A 44 10.59 3.83 4.98
C GLY A 44 11.08 2.55 5.68
N VAL A 45 10.47 1.41 5.35
CA VAL A 45 10.93 0.08 5.82
C VAL A 45 12.26 -0.31 5.18
N LEU A 46 12.38 -0.20 3.85
CA LEU A 46 13.57 -0.58 3.10
C LEU A 46 14.82 0.19 3.57
N PHE A 47 14.69 1.50 3.80
CA PHE A 47 15.78 2.35 4.26
C PHE A 47 15.88 2.47 5.79
N SER A 48 15.13 1.65 6.53
CA SER A 48 15.14 1.61 8.00
C SER A 48 14.96 3.01 8.65
N LEU A 49 14.09 3.82 8.04
CA LEU A 49 13.92 5.25 8.35
C LEU A 49 13.59 5.48 9.84
N ALA A 50 12.72 4.65 10.41
CA ALA A 50 12.33 4.75 11.81
C ALA A 50 13.49 4.50 12.79
N GLU A 51 14.45 3.64 12.43
CA GLU A 51 15.66 3.42 13.23
C GLU A 51 16.60 4.62 13.15
N THR A 52 16.77 5.17 11.95
CA THR A 52 17.58 6.38 11.71
C THR A 52 17.03 7.58 12.49
N HIS A 53 15.72 7.83 12.44
CA HIS A 53 15.07 8.89 13.21
C HIS A 53 15.36 8.73 14.71
N ARG A 54 15.08 7.55 15.27
CA ARG A 54 15.34 7.26 16.70
C ARG A 54 16.80 7.43 17.10
N ARG A 55 17.75 7.06 16.23
CA ARG A 55 19.18 7.23 16.49
C ARG A 55 19.55 8.71 16.54
N LEU A 56 19.05 9.51 15.61
CA LEU A 56 19.31 10.94 15.55
C LEU A 56 18.64 11.70 16.70
N GLU A 57 17.41 11.36 17.08
CA GLU A 57 16.74 11.89 18.27
C GLU A 57 17.56 11.68 19.55
N ARG A 58 18.12 10.48 19.73
CA ARG A 58 19.02 10.19 20.87
C ARG A 58 20.30 11.02 20.84
N LEU A 59 20.86 11.28 19.66
CA LEU A 59 22.04 12.13 19.52
C LEU A 59 21.72 13.61 19.77
N ALA A 60 20.55 14.08 19.34
CA ALA A 60 20.06 15.44 19.58
C ALA A 60 19.89 15.70 21.08
N MET A 61 19.29 14.75 21.81
CA MET A 61 19.20 14.77 23.27
C MET A 61 20.59 14.90 23.94
N ARG A 62 21.60 14.19 23.41
CA ARG A 62 22.96 14.23 23.94
C ARG A 62 23.69 15.54 23.62
N ASN A 63 23.50 16.07 22.42
CA ASN A 63 24.24 17.22 21.90
C ASN A 63 23.53 18.57 22.10
N ARG A 64 22.35 18.60 22.75
CA ARG A 64 21.52 19.80 23.00
C ARG A 64 21.30 20.67 21.76
N GLY A 65 21.01 20.05 20.62
CA GLY A 65 20.74 20.76 19.38
C GLY A 65 19.79 19.99 18.46
N PRO A 66 18.97 20.67 17.66
CA PRO A 66 18.13 20.01 16.66
C PRO A 66 19.03 19.36 15.62
N LEU A 67 18.85 18.05 15.39
CA LEU A 67 19.44 17.33 14.27
C LEU A 67 18.34 17.13 13.23
N GLU A 68 18.51 17.76 12.07
CA GLU A 68 17.64 17.52 10.93
C GLU A 68 17.90 16.10 10.39
N VAL A 69 16.82 15.34 10.18
CA VAL A 69 16.93 14.02 9.55
C VAL A 69 16.85 14.23 8.03
N PRO A 70 17.91 13.92 7.26
CA PRO A 70 17.84 14.04 5.81
C PRO A 70 16.71 13.15 5.28
N PRO A 71 15.82 13.67 4.41
CA PRO A 71 14.75 12.87 3.86
C PRO A 71 15.32 11.78 2.94
N VAL A 72 14.77 10.57 3.05
CA VAL A 72 15.05 9.52 2.08
C VAL A 72 14.10 9.71 0.90
N ILE A 73 14.66 9.99 -0.27
CA ILE A 73 13.91 10.22 -1.51
C ILE A 73 14.16 9.08 -2.49
N VAL A 74 13.09 8.54 -3.07
CA VAL A 74 13.13 7.56 -4.15
C VAL A 74 12.61 8.20 -5.44
N LYS A 75 13.33 8.02 -6.54
CA LYS A 75 12.92 8.44 -7.88
C LYS A 75 11.94 7.44 -8.49
N GLU A 76 10.69 7.84 -8.67
CA GLU A 76 9.68 7.05 -9.35
C GLU A 76 9.56 7.47 -10.81
N TRP A 77 9.86 6.56 -11.73
CA TRP A 77 9.66 6.74 -13.16
C TRP A 77 8.28 6.18 -13.52
N SER A 78 7.36 7.04 -13.92
CA SER A 78 6.02 6.64 -14.39
C SER A 78 5.63 7.43 -15.63
N SER A 79 4.81 6.82 -16.48
CA SER A 79 4.23 7.48 -17.65
C SER A 79 2.85 8.01 -17.27
N GLY A 80 2.53 9.24 -17.67
CA GLY A 80 1.20 9.83 -17.48
C GLY A 80 1.05 11.16 -18.23
N LYS A 81 -0.18 11.55 -18.54
CA LYS A 81 -0.52 12.70 -19.43
C LYS A 81 0.22 13.99 -19.13
N SER A 82 0.44 14.30 -17.85
CA SER A 82 1.01 15.58 -17.42
C SER A 82 2.53 15.54 -17.19
N LYS A 83 3.20 14.40 -17.42
CA LYS A 83 4.59 14.20 -17.04
C LYS A 83 5.45 13.75 -18.21
N SER A 84 6.58 14.44 -18.37
CA SER A 84 7.64 13.99 -19.27
C SER A 84 8.21 12.67 -18.78
N ALA A 85 8.37 11.70 -19.69
CA ALA A 85 9.05 10.43 -19.39
C ALA A 85 10.51 10.60 -18.94
N LEU A 86 11.09 11.79 -19.14
CA LEU A 86 12.48 12.11 -18.80
C LEU A 86 12.67 12.67 -17.38
N THR A 87 11.59 12.98 -16.66
CA THR A 87 11.66 13.56 -15.32
C THR A 87 11.02 12.62 -14.29
N PRO A 88 11.81 12.03 -13.37
CA PRO A 88 11.25 11.17 -12.33
C PRO A 88 10.54 12.01 -11.26
N GLU A 89 9.58 11.39 -10.58
CA GLU A 89 8.99 11.95 -9.38
C GLU A 89 9.86 11.68 -8.17
N LEU A 90 10.12 12.71 -7.37
CA LEU A 90 10.85 12.59 -6.12
C LEU A 90 9.86 12.25 -5.00
N VAL A 91 9.86 10.99 -4.58
CA VAL A 91 8.89 10.48 -3.61
C VAL A 91 9.58 10.23 -2.27
N PRO A 92 9.18 10.94 -1.20
CA PRO A 92 9.79 10.76 0.11
C PRO A 92 9.30 9.47 0.76
N ALA A 93 10.23 8.76 1.40
CA ALA A 93 9.92 7.66 2.31
C ALA A 93 9.23 8.20 3.57
N LEU A 94 8.29 7.42 4.11
CA LEU A 94 7.52 7.78 5.29
C LEU A 94 7.70 6.76 6.42
N CYS A 95 7.75 7.26 7.65
CA CYS A 95 7.62 6.45 8.85
C CYS A 95 6.14 6.25 9.19
N PHE A 96 5.82 5.09 9.74
CA PHE A 96 4.52 4.88 10.38
C PHE A 96 4.40 5.75 11.63
N ARG A 97 3.19 6.23 11.92
CA ARG A 97 2.95 7.13 13.06
C ARG A 97 2.71 6.36 14.36
N GLU A 98 1.93 5.28 14.30
CA GLU A 98 1.38 4.59 15.46
C GLU A 98 2.26 3.42 15.95
N TRP A 99 3.30 3.07 15.19
CA TRP A 99 4.23 2.02 15.57
C TRP A 99 5.60 2.26 14.97
N THR A 100 6.63 1.71 15.60
CA THR A 100 7.95 1.69 14.99
C THR A 100 8.23 0.32 14.41
N CYS A 101 8.25 0.30 13.09
CA CYS A 101 8.60 -0.88 12.33
C CYS A 101 10.06 -1.29 12.61
N PRO A 102 10.32 -2.59 12.84
CA PRO A 102 11.68 -3.11 12.85
C PRO A 102 12.41 -2.85 11.54
N ASN A 103 13.74 -2.82 11.59
CA ASN A 103 14.55 -2.69 10.38
C ASN A 103 14.43 -3.91 9.46
N LEU A 104 14.86 -3.69 8.23
CA LEU A 104 14.75 -4.66 7.15
C LEU A 104 15.48 -5.98 7.46
N ARG A 105 16.63 -5.91 8.14
CA ARG A 105 17.40 -7.08 8.57
C ARG A 105 16.56 -7.97 9.48
N ARG A 106 15.87 -7.40 10.46
CA ARG A 106 15.00 -8.16 11.36
C ARG A 106 13.76 -8.69 10.64
N LEU A 107 13.14 -7.89 9.78
CA LEU A 107 11.97 -8.35 9.02
C LEU A 107 12.30 -9.50 8.07
N TRP A 108 13.42 -9.46 7.34
CA TRP A 108 13.80 -10.53 6.41
C TRP A 108 14.43 -11.74 7.09
N LEU A 109 15.40 -11.51 7.97
CA LEU A 109 16.24 -12.59 8.50
C LEU A 109 15.77 -13.08 9.87
N GLY A 110 14.84 -12.39 10.51
CA GLY A 110 14.26 -12.78 11.79
C GLY A 110 13.61 -14.17 11.72
N ARG A 111 13.81 -14.96 12.77
CA ARG A 111 13.25 -16.32 12.89
C ARG A 111 12.47 -16.51 14.20
N ALA A 112 12.38 -15.48 15.03
CA ALA A 112 11.60 -15.56 16.24
C ALA A 112 10.10 -15.69 15.90
N SER A 113 9.33 -16.32 16.77
CA SER A 113 7.87 -16.48 16.61
C SER A 113 7.18 -15.12 16.38
N GLU A 114 7.64 -14.08 17.07
CA GLU A 114 7.15 -12.70 16.92
C GLU A 114 7.44 -12.07 15.56
N ASP A 115 8.49 -12.50 14.86
CA ASP A 115 8.89 -11.87 13.60
C ASP A 115 7.83 -12.07 12.51
N ARG A 116 7.06 -13.18 12.57
CA ARG A 116 5.89 -13.39 11.72
C ARG A 116 4.85 -12.29 11.94
N SER A 117 4.49 -12.02 13.19
CA SER A 117 3.52 -10.97 13.53
C SER A 117 4.03 -9.58 13.13
N ARG A 118 5.34 -9.32 13.27
CA ARG A 118 5.96 -8.06 12.83
C ARG A 118 5.89 -7.88 11.31
N ARG A 119 6.12 -8.93 10.51
CA ARG A 119 5.95 -8.88 9.04
C ARG A 119 4.51 -8.60 8.65
N THR A 120 3.56 -9.32 9.27
CA THR A 120 2.14 -9.10 9.02
C THR A 120 1.74 -7.67 9.35
N ARG A 121 2.15 -7.15 10.50
CA ARG A 121 1.87 -5.77 10.89
C ARG A 121 2.53 -4.75 9.94
N ALA A 122 3.74 -5.00 9.46
CA ALA A 122 4.39 -4.13 8.48
C ALA A 122 3.62 -4.09 7.15
N PHE A 123 3.17 -5.24 6.67
CA PHE A 123 2.31 -5.31 5.48
C PHE A 123 1.01 -4.53 5.68
N LEU A 124 0.30 -4.78 6.78
CA LEU A 124 -0.96 -4.09 7.09
C LEU A 124 -0.76 -2.58 7.24
N ALA A 125 0.31 -2.15 7.90
CA ALA A 125 0.61 -0.74 8.09
C ALA A 125 0.90 -0.03 6.76
N CYS A 126 1.62 -0.67 5.82
CA CYS A 126 1.81 -0.11 4.46
C CYS A 126 0.48 0.11 3.73
N LEU A 127 -0.50 -0.78 3.95
CA LEU A 127 -1.84 -0.68 3.36
C LEU A 127 -2.85 0.06 4.25
N ARG A 128 -2.40 0.77 5.30
CA ARG A 128 -3.29 1.51 6.24
C ARG A 128 -4.41 0.65 6.83
N SER A 129 -4.09 -0.62 7.07
CA SER A 129 -5.01 -1.69 7.42
C SER A 129 -4.63 -2.41 8.72
N ASP A 130 -3.79 -1.79 9.57
CA ASP A 130 -3.39 -2.33 10.88
C ASP A 130 -4.58 -2.30 11.85
N CYS A 131 -5.43 -3.32 11.75
CA CYS A 131 -6.67 -3.46 12.53
C CYS A 131 -6.82 -4.91 13.01
N PRO A 132 -7.02 -5.16 14.32
CA PRO A 132 -7.15 -6.51 14.86
C PRO A 132 -8.26 -7.35 14.20
N ALA A 133 -9.37 -6.71 13.80
CA ALA A 133 -10.50 -7.37 13.16
C ALA A 133 -10.11 -8.04 11.84
N LEU A 134 -9.18 -7.43 11.10
CA LEU A 134 -8.71 -7.93 9.81
C LEU A 134 -7.86 -9.21 9.97
N LEU A 135 -7.27 -9.42 11.14
CA LEU A 135 -6.47 -10.61 11.47
C LEU A 135 -7.29 -11.71 12.15
N ASN A 136 -8.56 -11.48 12.45
CA ASN A 136 -9.43 -12.44 13.10
C ASN A 136 -10.06 -13.38 12.04
N PRO A 137 -9.70 -14.68 11.99
CA PRO A 137 -10.24 -15.61 11.00
C PRO A 137 -11.76 -15.82 11.11
N ALA A 138 -12.35 -15.56 12.29
CA ALA A 138 -13.80 -15.61 12.46
C ALA A 138 -14.53 -14.42 11.81
N GLN A 139 -13.81 -13.34 11.50
CA GLN A 139 -14.35 -12.15 10.83
C GLN A 139 -13.93 -12.08 9.36
N VAL A 140 -12.68 -12.42 9.06
CA VAL A 140 -12.13 -12.37 7.70
C VAL A 140 -11.42 -13.68 7.39
N PRO A 141 -11.94 -14.50 6.47
CA PRO A 141 -11.26 -15.70 5.99
C PRO A 141 -9.87 -15.36 5.46
N GLN A 142 -8.86 -16.19 5.77
CA GLN A 142 -7.46 -15.89 5.44
C GLN A 142 -7.23 -15.64 3.95
N HIS A 143 -7.95 -16.34 3.06
CA HIS A 143 -7.82 -16.17 1.61
C HIS A 143 -8.37 -14.83 1.10
N LEU A 144 -9.24 -14.16 1.87
CA LEU A 144 -9.81 -12.85 1.54
C LEU A 144 -9.01 -11.67 2.11
N LEU A 145 -8.04 -11.94 3.00
CA LEU A 145 -7.27 -10.92 3.71
C LEU A 145 -6.68 -9.85 2.78
N LEU A 146 -6.03 -10.28 1.70
CA LEU A 146 -5.40 -9.39 0.74
C LEU A 146 -6.43 -8.49 0.04
N MET A 147 -7.54 -9.08 -0.41
CA MET A 147 -8.63 -8.35 -1.04
C MET A 147 -9.19 -7.29 -0.09
N CYS A 148 -9.48 -7.65 1.16
CA CYS A 148 -9.98 -6.70 2.16
C CYS A 148 -8.98 -5.56 2.44
N CYS A 149 -7.67 -5.84 2.45
CA CYS A 149 -6.64 -4.80 2.61
C CYS A 149 -6.66 -3.82 1.42
N VAL A 150 -6.79 -4.33 0.18
CA VAL A 150 -6.80 -3.50 -1.03
C VAL A 150 -8.07 -2.64 -1.10
N LEU A 151 -9.25 -3.24 -0.88
CA LEU A 151 -10.52 -2.50 -0.87
C LEU A 151 -10.52 -1.41 0.21
N ARG A 152 -10.08 -1.75 1.44
CA ARG A 152 -9.93 -0.76 2.50
C ARG A 152 -8.98 0.37 2.10
N TYR A 153 -7.85 0.05 1.47
CA TYR A 153 -6.89 1.04 1.02
C TYR A 153 -7.49 2.00 -0.02
N MET A 154 -8.24 1.47 -1.00
CA MET A 154 -8.93 2.25 -2.04
C MET A 154 -10.01 3.15 -1.44
N MET A 155 -10.80 2.64 -0.49
CA MET A 155 -11.85 3.40 0.19
C MET A 155 -11.31 4.56 1.05
N GLN A 156 -10.07 4.46 1.53
CA GLN A 156 -9.41 5.50 2.33
C GLN A 156 -8.55 6.45 1.49
N TRP A 157 -8.70 6.43 0.16
CA TRP A 157 -7.96 7.34 -0.70
C TRP A 157 -8.38 8.80 -0.43
N PRO A 158 -7.44 9.72 -0.14
CA PRO A 158 -7.79 11.10 0.20
C PRO A 158 -8.20 11.94 -1.03
N GLY A 159 -7.91 11.49 -2.24
CA GLY A 159 -8.17 12.25 -3.48
C GLY A 159 -9.58 12.09 -4.05
N GLY A 160 -10.50 11.43 -3.33
CA GLY A 160 -11.88 11.20 -3.77
C GLY A 160 -12.34 9.77 -3.53
N ARG A 161 -13.61 9.51 -3.87
CA ARG A 161 -14.20 8.16 -3.76
C ARG A 161 -13.74 7.33 -4.95
N ILE A 162 -13.01 6.25 -4.68
CA ILE A 162 -12.56 5.28 -5.70
C ILE A 162 -13.64 4.23 -5.98
N LEU A 163 -14.37 3.82 -4.95
CA LEU A 163 -15.45 2.84 -5.06
C LEU A 163 -16.72 3.40 -4.41
N GLN A 164 -17.83 3.18 -5.08
CA GLN A 164 -19.17 3.37 -4.54
C GLN A 164 -19.56 2.21 -3.63
N ARG A 165 -20.59 2.42 -2.81
CA ARG A 165 -21.06 1.41 -1.86
C ARG A 165 -21.51 0.12 -2.53
N HIS A 166 -22.30 0.23 -3.61
CA HIS A 166 -22.81 -0.93 -4.32
C HIS A 166 -21.70 -1.71 -5.03
N GLU A 167 -20.65 -1.03 -5.50
CA GLU A 167 -19.46 -1.69 -6.09
C GLU A 167 -18.70 -2.49 -5.02
N LEU A 168 -18.52 -1.89 -3.84
CA LEU A 168 -17.93 -2.60 -2.69
C LEU A 168 -18.77 -3.82 -2.30
N ASP A 169 -20.09 -3.66 -2.18
CA ASP A 169 -21.01 -4.75 -1.86
C ASP A 169 -20.94 -5.86 -2.92
N ALA A 170 -20.84 -5.51 -4.20
CA ALA A 170 -20.67 -6.48 -5.29
C ALA A 170 -19.33 -7.24 -5.20
N PHE A 171 -18.21 -6.56 -4.95
CA PHE A 171 -16.91 -7.23 -4.74
C PHE A 171 -16.95 -8.21 -3.57
N LEU A 172 -17.57 -7.80 -2.45
CA LEU A 172 -17.68 -8.65 -1.26
C LEU A 172 -18.61 -9.84 -1.52
N ALA A 173 -19.77 -9.62 -2.14
CA ALA A 173 -20.72 -10.68 -2.49
C ALA A 173 -20.08 -11.70 -3.43
N GLN A 174 -19.39 -11.24 -4.47
CA GLN A 174 -18.65 -12.11 -5.40
C GLN A 174 -17.61 -12.96 -4.68
N ALA A 175 -16.87 -12.37 -3.74
CA ALA A 175 -15.79 -13.06 -3.04
C ALA A 175 -16.27 -14.14 -2.06
N VAL A 176 -17.51 -14.07 -1.58
CA VAL A 176 -18.06 -15.02 -0.60
C VAL A 176 -19.09 -15.98 -1.18
N SER A 177 -19.69 -15.66 -2.32
CA SER A 177 -20.74 -16.46 -2.93
C SER A 177 -20.18 -17.42 -3.98
N ASN A 178 -20.18 -18.71 -3.67
CA ASN A 178 -19.81 -19.76 -4.62
C ASN A 178 -20.72 -19.77 -5.87
N GLN A 179 -21.99 -19.36 -5.72
CA GLN A 179 -22.97 -19.30 -6.81
C GLN A 179 -22.58 -18.27 -7.86
N LEU A 180 -21.97 -17.16 -7.45
CA LEU A 180 -21.55 -16.12 -8.38
C LEU A 180 -20.29 -16.50 -9.18
N TYR A 181 -19.69 -17.66 -8.93
CA TYR A 181 -18.61 -18.19 -9.78
C TYR A 181 -19.14 -19.09 -10.91
N GLU A 182 -20.42 -19.48 -10.87
CA GLU A 182 -21.05 -20.34 -11.89
C GLU A 182 -21.56 -19.48 -13.06
N PRO A 183 -20.93 -19.51 -14.25
CA PRO A 183 -21.28 -18.65 -15.35
C PRO A 183 -22.72 -18.85 -15.84
N ASP A 184 -23.24 -20.08 -15.75
CA ASP A 184 -24.62 -20.40 -16.15
C ASP A 184 -25.66 -19.70 -15.25
N GLN A 185 -25.34 -19.52 -13.96
CA GLN A 185 -26.21 -18.80 -13.02
C GLN A 185 -26.16 -17.28 -13.22
N LEU A 186 -25.03 -16.77 -13.73
CA LEU A 186 -24.85 -15.34 -14.00
C LEU A 186 -25.54 -14.89 -15.29
N GLN A 187 -25.64 -15.76 -16.30
CA GLN A 187 -26.23 -15.42 -17.60
C GLN A 187 -27.70 -15.01 -17.52
N GLU A 188 -28.44 -15.50 -16.51
CA GLU A 188 -29.85 -15.19 -16.31
C GLU A 188 -30.10 -13.97 -15.42
N LEU A 189 -29.04 -13.38 -14.82
CA LEU A 189 -29.18 -12.21 -13.96
C LEU A 189 -29.62 -10.99 -14.77
N LYS A 190 -30.84 -10.52 -14.49
CA LYS A 190 -31.38 -9.27 -15.02
C LYS A 190 -31.22 -8.17 -13.98
N VAL A 191 -30.58 -7.07 -14.35
CA VAL A 191 -30.56 -5.86 -13.54
C VAL A 191 -31.99 -5.34 -13.44
N GLN A 192 -32.55 -5.30 -12.23
CA GLN A 192 -33.83 -4.63 -12.02
C GLN A 192 -33.63 -3.13 -12.29
N GLN A 193 -34.33 -2.61 -13.30
CA GLN A 193 -34.34 -1.17 -13.55
C GLN A 193 -34.92 -0.48 -12.32
N SER A 194 -34.07 0.19 -11.57
CA SER A 194 -34.49 1.02 -10.43
C SER A 194 -35.17 2.26 -11.02
N THR A 195 -36.49 2.33 -10.98
CA THR A 195 -37.23 3.56 -11.30
C THR A 195 -36.86 4.62 -10.26
N HIS A 196 -36.15 5.64 -10.71
CA HIS A 196 -35.95 6.89 -9.98
C HIS A 196 -37.23 7.72 -9.94
#